data_AF-A0A3B0TMC8-F1
#
_entry.id   AF-A0A3B0TMC8-F1
#
_cell.length_a   1.000
_cell.length_b   1.000
_cell.length_c   1.000
_cell.angle_alpha   90.00
_cell.angle_beta   90.00
_cell.angle_gamma   90.00
#
_symmetry.space_group_name_H-M   'P 1'
#
loop_
_entity.id
_entity.type
_entity.pdbx_description
1 polymer ?
#
loop_
_entity_poly.entity_id
_entity_poly.type
_entity_poly.pdbx_seq_one_letter_code
_entity_poly.pdbx_strand_id
1 'polypeptide(L)' 'MNKRPDWDEYFLKLAMLASERATCPRMHCGCVLVKDKNVIATG' A
#
# COMPACT_ATOMS: atom_id res chain seq x y z
N MET A 1 16.05 -16.90 5.30
CA MET A 1 15.29 -16.94 4.02
C MET A 1 14.15 -15.95 4.12
N ASN A 2 14.12 -14.91 3.28
CA ASN A 2 12.98 -13.99 3.23
C ASN A 2 11.79 -14.74 2.62
N LYS A 3 10.83 -15.11 3.48
CA LYS A 3 9.57 -15.71 3.06
C LYS A 3 8.80 -14.66 2.25
N ARG A 4 8.26 -15.07 1.10
CA ARG A 4 7.38 -14.21 0.31
C ARG A 4 6.22 -13.76 1.21
N PRO A 5 5.96 -12.45 1.36
CA PRO A 5 4.85 -11.98 2.18
C PRO A 5 3.53 -12.49 1.63
N ASP A 6 2.56 -12.65 2.52
CA ASP A 6 1.18 -12.90 2.10
C ASP A 6 0.63 -11.68 1.32
N TRP A 7 -0.45 -11.89 0.56
CA TRP A 7 -1.05 -10.83 -0.25
C TRP A 7 -1.50 -9.64 0.59
N ASP A 8 -2.11 -9.88 1.75
CA ASP A 8 -2.60 -8.79 2.61
C ASP A 8 -1.44 -7.94 3.13
N GLU A 9 -0.36 -8.59 3.58
CA GLU A 9 0.84 -7.91 4.04
C GLU A 9 1.52 -7.13 2.91
N TYR A 10 1.56 -7.70 1.71
CA TYR A 10 2.11 -7.04 0.52
C TYR A 10 1.32 -5.78 0.15
N PHE A 11 -0.01 -5.85 0.11
CA PHE A 11 -0.86 -4.70 -0.24
C PHE A 11 -0.87 -3.62 0.84
N LEU A 12 -0.86 -4.01 2.13
CA LEU A 12 -0.73 -3.05 3.23
C LEU A 12 0.61 -2.30 3.16
N LYS A 13 1.73 -2.99 2.89
CA LYS A 13 3.03 -2.34 2.69
C LYS A 13 3.01 -1.35 1.53
N LEU A 14 2.29 -1.68 0.45
CA LEU A 14 2.15 -0.79 -0.70
C LEU A 14 1.34 0.47 -0.35
N ALA A 15 0.27 0.33 0.43
CA ALA A 15 -0.52 1.48 0.91
C ALA A 15 0.29 2.37 1.87
N MET A 16 1.13 1.77 2.74
CA MET A 16 2.06 2.53 3.59
C MET A 16 3.11 3.27 2.75
N LEU A 17 3.67 2.63 1.72
CA LEU A 17 4.62 3.28 0.83
C LEU A 17 3.98 4.45 0.07
N ALA A 18 2.73 4.31 -0.37
CA ALA A 18 1.99 5.40 -1.00
C ALA A 18 1.79 6.59 -0.03
N SER A 19 1.50 6.31 1.25
CA SER A 19 1.26 7.35 2.25
C SER A 19 2.48 8.22 2.56
N GLU A 20 3.70 7.72 2.32
CA GLU A 20 4.94 8.50 2.46
C GLU A 20 4.98 9.73 1.53
N ARG A 21 4.20 9.72 0.43
CA ARG A 21 4.10 10.85 -0.50
C ARG A 21 3.04 11.88 -0.10
N ALA A 22 2.27 11.64 0.96
CA ALA A 22 1.26 12.59 1.43
C ALA A 22 1.93 13.90 1.89
N THR A 23 1.34 15.03 1.51
CA THR A 23 1.83 16.37 1.89
C THR A 23 1.12 16.95 3.10
N CYS A 24 0.08 16.27 3.61
CA CYS A 24 -0.70 16.72 4.76
C CYS A 24 0.10 16.57 6.06
N PRO A 25 0.40 17.66 6.80
CA PRO A 25 1.22 17.59 8.01
C PRO A 25 0.50 16.95 9.21
N ARG A 26 -0.81 16.70 9.13
CA ARG A 26 -1.60 16.09 10.21
C ARG A 26 -1.60 14.57 10.15
N MET A 27 -1.69 14.01 8.95
CA MET A 27 -1.81 12.57 8.75
C MET A 27 -1.37 12.20 7.34
N HIS A 28 -0.51 11.18 7.27
CA HIS A 28 -0.02 10.61 6.02
C HIS A 28 -0.91 9.41 5.67
N CYS A 29 -1.91 9.65 4.82
CA CYS A 29 -2.82 8.62 4.34
C CYS A 29 -2.32 8.05 3.02
N GLY A 30 -2.54 6.76 2.81
CA GLY A 30 -2.30 6.09 1.53
C GLY A 30 -3.28 4.94 1.34
N CYS A 31 -3.61 4.63 0.08
CA CYS A 31 -4.55 3.58 -0.26
C CYS A 31 -4.09 2.79 -1.50
N VAL A 32 -4.57 1.56 -1.61
CA VAL A 32 -4.38 0.71 -2.79
C VAL A 32 -5.70 0.05 -3.16
N LEU A 33 -6.10 0.17 -4.43
CA LEU A 33 -7.25 -0.52 -4.99
C LEU A 33 -6.78 -1.80 -5.68
N VAL A 34 -7.29 -2.94 -5.22
CA VAL A 34 -6.88 -4.26 -5.70
C VAL A 34 -8.08 -5.01 -6.26
N LYS A 35 -7.89 -5.71 -7.38
CA LYS A 35 -8.83 -6.68 -7.93
C LYS A 35 -8.08 -7.89 -8.45
N ASP A 36 -8.55 -9.09 -8.13
CA ASP A 36 -7.92 -10.35 -8.57
C ASP A 36 -6.41 -10.39 -8.33
N LYS A 37 -5.99 -9.90 -7.14
CA LYS A 37 -4.57 -9.78 -6.71
C LYS A 37 -3.70 -8.88 -7.59
N ASN A 38 -4.30 -8.02 -8.41
CA ASN A 38 -3.62 -7.00 -9.19
C ASN A 38 -3.97 -5.60 -8.67
N VAL A 39 -2.97 -4.73 -8.60
CA VAL A 39 -3.15 -3.33 -8.20
C VAL A 39 -3.71 -2.56 -9.39
N ILE A 40 -4.87 -1.93 -9.21
CA ILE A 40 -5.52 -1.08 -10.21
C ILE A 40 -5.06 0.36 -10.06
N ALA A 41 -5.01 0.86 -8.83
CA ALA A 41 -4.67 2.24 -8.52
C ALA A 41 -4.09 2.38 -7.10
N THR A 42 -3.36 3.47 -6.88
CA THR A 42 -2.79 3.88 -5.58
C THR A 42 -3.11 5.36 -5.34
N GLY A 43 -3.27 5.75 -4.08
CA GLY A 43 -3.50 7.13 -3.65
C GLY A 43 -2.80 7.47 -2.36
#